data_AF-A0A7Y2XQP0-F1
#
_entry.id   AF-A0A7Y2XQP0-F1
#
_cell.length_a   1.000
_cell.length_b   1.000
_cell.length_c   1.000
_cell.angle_alpha   90.00
_cell.angle_beta   90.00
_cell.angle_gamma   90.00
#
_symmetry.space_group_name_H-M   'P 1'
#
loop_
_entity.id
_entity.type
_entity.pdbx_description
1 polymer ?
#
loop_
_entity_poly.entity_id
_entity_poly.type
_entity_poly.pdbx_seq_one_letter_code
_entity_poly.pdbx_strand_id
1 'polypeptide(L)'
;MRLLLRLNLFYGTFAALVWGGYQMVPDLHRYLPLGVVETLFNQEQESDIGGIVIHASNVTDEVGGLLWLAMAIVGAVALMVPVSWTYIAIRSKAKMDQSLLETILVLPIAVTGIVLIVHNSLAMAFSLAGVVAGVRYRYSLKSTADSLFIFMAVGVGLSCGVGMLLVAAMMSAIFNYTFLILWELNYGRSDDSKTYMRQSPRELE
;
A
#
# COMPACT_ATOMS: atom_id res chain seq x y z
N MET A 1 7.48 5.72 21.28
CA MET A 1 6.41 4.96 21.96
C MET A 1 5.01 5.09 21.35
N ARG A 2 4.40 6.29 21.26
CA ARG A 2 2.97 6.43 20.82
C ARG A 2 2.70 5.91 19.39
N LEU A 3 3.67 6.00 18.47
CA LEU A 3 3.53 5.50 17.09
C LEU A 3 3.50 3.97 17.04
N LEU A 4 4.45 3.32 17.70
CA LEU A 4 4.54 1.86 17.81
C LEU A 4 3.25 1.27 18.38
N LEU A 5 2.67 1.93 19.39
CA LEU A 5 1.42 1.50 19.99
C LEU A 5 0.24 1.64 19.01
N ARG A 6 0.12 2.76 18.27
CA ARG A 6 -0.91 2.93 17.23
C ARG A 6 -0.78 1.91 16.10
N LEU A 7 0.45 1.60 15.70
CA LEU A 7 0.72 0.65 14.62
C LEU A 7 0.32 -0.78 15.03
N ASN A 8 0.73 -1.22 16.22
CA ASN A 8 0.35 -2.52 16.76
C ASN A 8 -1.16 -2.62 17.01
N LEU A 9 -1.81 -1.54 17.48
CA LEU A 9 -3.26 -1.51 17.66
C LEU A 9 -3.97 -1.67 16.33
N PHE A 10 -3.54 -0.95 15.28
CA PHE A 10 -4.12 -1.05 13.95
C PHE A 10 -3.98 -2.46 13.35
N TYR A 11 -2.75 -3.00 13.26
CA TYR A 11 -2.54 -4.34 12.72
C TYR A 11 -3.16 -5.42 13.59
N GLY A 12 -3.20 -5.25 14.92
CA GLY A 12 -3.90 -6.12 15.84
C GLY A 12 -5.41 -6.13 15.61
N THR A 13 -6.03 -4.95 15.45
CA THR A 13 -7.46 -4.85 15.12
C THR A 13 -7.77 -5.39 13.73
N PHE A 14 -6.90 -5.16 12.75
CA PHE A 14 -7.07 -5.69 11.40
C PHE A 14 -6.96 -7.22 11.39
N ALA A 15 -5.95 -7.79 12.06
CA ALA A 15 -5.78 -9.23 12.20
C ALA A 15 -6.97 -9.85 12.96
N ALA A 16 -7.46 -9.19 14.02
CA ALA A 16 -8.64 -9.64 14.75
C ALA A 16 -9.92 -9.57 13.92
N LEU A 17 -10.09 -8.54 13.07
CA LEU A 17 -11.22 -8.43 12.15
C LEU A 17 -11.17 -9.50 11.06
N VAL A 18 -10.00 -9.76 10.49
CA VAL A 18 -9.81 -10.83 9.49
C VAL A 18 -10.07 -12.20 10.13
N TRP A 19 -9.50 -12.46 11.31
CA TRP A 19 -9.70 -13.69 12.07
C TRP A 19 -11.15 -13.89 12.49
N GLY A 20 -11.82 -12.84 12.98
CA GLY A 20 -13.23 -12.86 13.36
C GLY A 20 -14.15 -13.04 12.16
N GLY A 21 -13.81 -12.43 11.02
CA GLY A 21 -14.50 -12.65 9.74
C GLY A 21 -14.44 -14.11 9.30
N TYR A 22 -13.27 -14.74 9.40
CA TYR A 22 -13.09 -16.16 9.08
C TYR A 22 -13.95 -17.09 9.95
N GLN A 23 -14.16 -16.74 11.23
CA GLN A 23 -14.97 -17.52 12.17
C GLN A 23 -16.48 -17.34 11.96
N MET A 24 -16.94 -16.17 11.51
CA MET A 24 -18.36 -15.85 11.36
C MET A 24 -18.95 -16.27 10.00
N VAL A 25 -18.14 -16.33 8.94
CA VAL A 25 -18.61 -16.67 7.59
C VAL A 25 -17.62 -17.62 6.91
N PRO A 26 -17.92 -18.93 6.81
CA PRO A 26 -17.01 -19.89 6.18
C PRO A 26 -16.78 -19.64 4.67
N ASP A 27 -17.66 -18.90 4.00
CA ASP A 27 -17.56 -18.51 2.57
C ASP A 27 -17.02 -17.08 2.32
N LEU A 28 -16.36 -16.46 3.31
CA LEU A 28 -15.96 -15.04 3.22
C LEU A 28 -14.98 -14.73 2.06
N HIS A 29 -14.22 -15.73 1.61
CA HIS A 29 -13.31 -15.66 0.46
C HIS A 29 -14.03 -15.35 -0.87
N ARG A 30 -15.36 -15.57 -0.94
CA ARG A 30 -16.15 -15.32 -2.14
C ARG A 30 -16.55 -13.85 -2.30
N TYR A 31 -16.67 -13.11 -1.20
CA TYR A 31 -17.15 -11.73 -1.19
C TYR A 31 -16.09 -10.70 -0.83
N LEU A 32 -15.04 -11.08 -0.09
CA LEU A 32 -13.92 -10.19 0.20
C LEU A 32 -12.69 -10.50 -0.68
N PRO A 33 -11.97 -9.45 -1.12
CA PRO A 33 -10.67 -9.57 -1.79
C PRO A 33 -9.57 -10.03 -0.82
N LEU A 34 -9.76 -11.12 -0.07
CA LEU A 34 -8.78 -11.58 0.93
C LEU A 34 -7.52 -12.12 0.25
N GLY A 35 -7.67 -12.82 -0.88
CA GLY A 35 -6.60 -13.42 -1.68
C GLY A 35 -5.82 -14.48 -0.90
N VAL A 36 -5.88 -15.73 -1.34
CA VAL A 36 -5.14 -16.81 -0.65
C VAL A 36 -3.72 -16.85 -1.19
N VAL A 37 -2.72 -16.69 -0.32
CA VAL A 37 -1.30 -16.70 -0.74
C VAL A 37 -0.90 -18.03 -1.40
N GLU A 38 -1.54 -19.12 -1.01
CA GLU A 38 -1.37 -20.46 -1.59
C GLU A 38 -1.64 -20.48 -3.10
N THR A 39 -2.60 -19.69 -3.61
CA THR A 39 -2.89 -19.66 -5.05
C THR A 39 -1.80 -18.96 -5.85
N LEU A 40 -0.99 -18.09 -5.23
CA LEU A 40 0.17 -17.46 -5.88
C LEU A 40 1.34 -18.43 -6.02
N PHE A 41 1.57 -19.27 -5.01
CA PHE A 41 2.67 -20.23 -5.01
C PHE A 41 2.36 -21.50 -5.82
N ASN A 42 1.08 -21.90 -5.90
CA ASN A 42 0.65 -23.02 -6.73
C ASN A 42 0.37 -22.64 -8.20
N GLN A 43 0.59 -21.38 -8.59
CA GLN A 43 0.44 -20.90 -9.98
C GLN A 43 1.64 -21.24 -10.87
N GLU A 44 2.48 -22.21 -10.47
CA GLU A 44 3.52 -22.70 -11.36
C GLU A 44 2.90 -23.58 -12.44
N GLN A 45 3.18 -23.22 -13.70
CA GLN A 45 3.09 -24.04 -14.92
C GLN A 45 1.95 -23.75 -15.92
N GLU A 46 1.54 -22.49 -16.09
CA GLU A 46 1.03 -22.04 -17.39
C GLU A 46 1.70 -20.70 -17.76
N SER A 47 2.64 -20.77 -18.70
CA SER A 47 3.51 -19.69 -19.16
C SER A 47 2.78 -18.68 -20.04
N ASP A 48 1.69 -18.12 -19.53
CA ASP A 48 1.02 -16.99 -20.16
C ASP A 48 0.86 -15.86 -19.13
N ILE A 49 1.27 -14.65 -19.50
CA ILE A 49 1.11 -13.45 -18.68
C ILE A 49 -0.39 -13.17 -18.40
N GLY A 50 -1.30 -13.87 -19.09
CA GLY A 50 -2.73 -13.90 -18.84
C GLY A 50 -3.23 -14.75 -17.66
N GLY A 51 -2.38 -15.54 -17.00
CA GLY A 51 -2.81 -16.51 -15.97
C GLY A 51 -3.18 -15.94 -14.60
N ILE A 52 -2.94 -14.66 -14.31
CA ILE A 52 -3.29 -14.05 -13.01
C ILE A 52 -4.81 -13.91 -12.92
N VAL A 53 -5.45 -14.88 -12.27
CA VAL A 53 -6.90 -14.88 -12.02
C VAL A 53 -7.22 -13.77 -11.01
N ILE A 54 -7.73 -12.64 -11.51
CA ILE A 54 -8.31 -11.62 -10.66
C ILE A 54 -9.55 -12.24 -10.00
N HIS A 55 -9.51 -12.36 -8.67
CA HIS A 55 -10.55 -13.05 -7.89
C HIS A 55 -11.91 -12.33 -7.92
N ALA A 56 -11.99 -11.17 -8.59
CA ALA A 56 -13.24 -10.47 -8.93
C ALA A 56 -14.15 -11.26 -9.88
N SER A 57 -13.64 -12.29 -10.59
CA SER A 57 -14.41 -13.12 -11.53
C SER A 57 -15.56 -13.91 -10.89
N ASN A 58 -15.61 -14.04 -9.56
CA ASN A 58 -16.61 -14.85 -8.86
C ASN A 58 -17.92 -14.12 -8.53
N VAL A 59 -18.09 -12.87 -8.98
CA VAL A 59 -19.31 -12.10 -8.73
C VAL A 59 -20.15 -11.99 -9.99
N THR A 60 -21.21 -12.79 -10.05
CA THR A 60 -22.14 -12.90 -11.19
C THR A 60 -23.16 -11.75 -11.26
N ASP A 61 -23.20 -10.88 -10.26
CA ASP A 61 -24.15 -9.77 -10.14
C ASP A 61 -23.43 -8.40 -10.25
N GLU A 62 -23.95 -7.48 -11.07
CA GLU A 62 -23.38 -6.13 -11.25
C GLU A 62 -23.20 -5.38 -9.92
N VAL A 63 -24.17 -5.52 -9.00
CA VAL A 63 -24.14 -4.91 -7.66
C VAL A 63 -23.03 -5.52 -6.80
N GLY A 64 -22.82 -6.83 -6.90
CA GLY A 64 -21.79 -7.50 -6.11
C GLY A 64 -20.38 -7.12 -6.58
N GLY A 65 -20.17 -6.91 -7.89
CA GLY A 65 -18.90 -6.42 -8.41
C GLY A 65 -18.57 -5.02 -7.90
N LEU A 66 -19.57 -4.13 -7.82
CA LEU A 66 -19.41 -2.79 -7.24
C LEU A 66 -19.07 -2.85 -5.73
N LEU A 67 -19.74 -3.73 -4.99
CA LEU A 67 -19.47 -3.92 -3.55
C LEU A 67 -18.07 -4.48 -3.32
N TRP A 68 -17.64 -5.45 -4.13
CA TRP A 68 -16.28 -5.99 -4.07
C TRP A 68 -15.23 -4.91 -4.33
N LEU A 69 -15.44 -4.09 -5.37
CA LEU A 69 -14.59 -2.93 -5.68
C LEU A 69 -14.53 -1.95 -4.51
N ALA A 70 -15.68 -1.60 -3.94
CA ALA A 70 -15.76 -0.69 -2.80
C ALA A 70 -14.97 -1.23 -1.60
N MET A 71 -15.09 -2.53 -1.31
CA MET A 71 -14.33 -3.19 -0.23
C MET A 71 -12.83 -3.21 -0.52
N ALA A 72 -12.41 -3.44 -1.77
CA ALA A 72 -11.00 -3.40 -2.17
C ALA A 72 -10.41 -1.99 -2.00
N ILE A 73 -11.13 -0.95 -2.41
CA ILE A 73 -10.71 0.45 -2.26
C ILE A 73 -10.64 0.85 -0.79
N VAL A 74 -11.68 0.54 0.00
CA VAL A 74 -11.70 0.82 1.44
C VAL A 74 -10.56 0.09 2.14
N GLY A 75 -10.29 -1.17 1.77
CA GLY A 75 -9.15 -1.93 2.25
C GLY A 75 -7.80 -1.29 1.91
N ALA A 76 -7.61 -0.87 0.66
CA ALA A 76 -6.39 -0.19 0.22
C ALA A 76 -6.16 1.12 1.01
N VAL A 77 -7.19 1.95 1.15
CA VAL A 77 -7.09 3.21 1.90
C VAL A 77 -6.82 2.94 3.38
N ALA A 78 -7.53 1.97 3.99
CA ALA A 78 -7.32 1.60 5.38
C ALA A 78 -5.87 1.16 5.64
N LEU A 79 -5.28 0.35 4.76
CA LEU A 79 -3.89 -0.11 4.87
C LEU A 79 -2.85 0.99 4.66
N MET A 80 -3.24 2.11 4.03
CA MET A 80 -2.39 3.28 3.85
C MET A 80 -2.45 4.27 5.01
N VAL A 81 -3.48 4.21 5.85
CA VAL A 81 -3.55 5.00 7.10
C VAL A 81 -2.31 4.78 8.00
N PRO A 82 -1.90 3.56 8.37
CA PRO A 82 -0.70 3.36 9.20
C PRO A 82 0.58 3.86 8.50
N VAL A 83 0.67 3.73 7.17
CA VAL A 83 1.78 4.25 6.37
C VAL A 83 1.86 5.78 6.46
N SER A 84 0.72 6.46 6.43
CA SER A 84 0.64 7.91 6.60
C SER A 84 1.12 8.35 7.99
N TRP A 85 0.84 7.58 9.04
CA TRP A 85 1.33 7.87 10.39
C TRP A 85 2.84 7.72 10.48
N THR A 86 3.40 6.68 9.86
CA THR A 86 4.84 6.47 9.76
C THR A 86 5.52 7.63 9.03
N TYR A 87 4.92 8.11 7.93
CA TYR A 87 5.40 9.29 7.21
C TYR A 87 5.45 10.54 8.10
N ILE A 88 4.34 10.85 8.80
CA ILE A 88 4.24 12.01 9.70
C ILE A 88 5.22 11.91 10.88
N ALA A 89 5.47 10.71 11.39
CA ALA A 89 6.37 10.51 12.52
C ALA A 89 7.83 10.72 12.17
N ILE A 90 8.22 10.36 10.95
CA ILE A 90 9.61 10.44 10.49
C ILE A 90 9.93 11.86 9.99
N ARG A 91 8.96 12.57 9.41
CA ARG A 91 9.16 13.96 8.97
C ARG A 91 8.94 14.98 10.08
N SER A 92 9.83 15.98 10.13
CA SER A 92 9.59 17.20 10.90
C SER A 92 8.44 18.01 10.28
N LYS A 93 7.56 18.58 11.12
CA LYS A 93 6.41 19.40 10.69
C LYS A 93 6.78 20.55 9.76
N ALA A 94 8.00 21.09 9.89
CA ALA A 94 8.49 22.21 9.06
C ALA A 94 8.83 21.82 7.61
N LYS A 95 9.00 20.52 7.32
CA LYS A 95 9.33 20.01 5.98
C LYS A 95 8.26 19.06 5.45
N MET A 96 7.07 19.03 6.06
CA MET A 96 5.99 18.17 5.63
C MET A 96 5.36 18.75 4.36
N ASP A 97 5.19 17.92 3.34
CA ASP A 97 4.48 18.29 2.13
C ASP A 97 3.09 17.71 2.24
N GLN A 98 2.09 18.56 2.48
CA GLN A 98 0.72 18.14 2.68
C GLN A 98 0.16 17.47 1.42
N SER A 99 0.51 18.00 0.24
CA SER A 99 0.12 17.44 -1.05
C SER A 99 0.61 16.00 -1.22
N LEU A 100 1.78 15.67 -0.66
CA LEU A 100 2.30 14.31 -0.70
C LEU A 100 1.50 13.37 0.21
N LEU A 101 1.14 13.80 1.43
CA LEU A 101 0.32 13.00 2.34
C LEU A 101 -1.04 12.67 1.70
N GLU A 102 -1.67 13.67 1.08
CA GLU A 102 -2.91 13.51 0.32
C GLU A 102 -2.71 12.56 -0.87
N THR A 103 -1.60 12.70 -1.60
CA THR A 103 -1.26 11.81 -2.72
C THR A 103 -1.12 10.36 -2.27
N ILE A 104 -0.43 10.07 -1.17
CA ILE A 104 -0.26 8.69 -0.66
C ILE A 104 -1.59 8.04 -0.31
N LEU A 105 -2.59 8.81 0.14
CA LEU A 105 -3.91 8.30 0.52
C LEU A 105 -4.87 8.17 -0.67
N VAL A 106 -4.78 9.06 -1.66
CA VAL A 106 -5.66 9.08 -2.83
C VAL A 106 -5.16 8.17 -3.95
N LEU A 107 -3.84 8.07 -4.15
CA LEU A 107 -3.23 7.26 -5.21
C LEU A 107 -3.62 5.77 -5.20
N PRO A 108 -3.71 5.06 -4.07
CA PRO A 108 -4.13 3.66 -4.02
C PRO A 108 -5.52 3.46 -4.61
N ILE A 109 -6.43 4.42 -4.43
CA ILE A 109 -7.81 4.37 -4.96
C ILE A 109 -7.76 4.28 -6.49
N ALA A 110 -6.98 5.16 -7.12
CA ALA A 110 -6.83 5.17 -8.56
C ALA A 110 -6.17 3.88 -9.07
N VAL A 111 -5.12 3.42 -8.40
CA VAL A 111 -4.39 2.20 -8.80
C VAL A 111 -5.27 0.95 -8.68
N THR A 112 -5.99 0.79 -7.57
CA THR A 112 -6.94 -0.31 -7.37
C THR A 112 -8.03 -0.31 -8.45
N GLY A 113 -8.59 0.86 -8.76
CA GLY A 113 -9.59 1.00 -9.83
C GLY A 113 -9.04 0.64 -11.21
N ILE A 114 -7.85 1.13 -11.57
CA ILE A 114 -7.21 0.84 -12.87
C ILE A 114 -6.99 -0.67 -13.04
N VAL A 115 -6.45 -1.34 -12.02
CA VAL A 115 -6.19 -2.79 -12.10
C VAL A 115 -7.48 -3.57 -12.35
N LEU A 116 -8.58 -3.16 -11.71
CA LEU A 116 -9.87 -3.82 -11.86
C LEU A 116 -10.54 -3.56 -13.20
N ILE A 117 -10.43 -2.34 -13.74
CA ILE A 117 -10.98 -2.00 -15.06
C ILE A 117 -10.27 -2.80 -16.15
N VAL A 118 -8.97 -3.04 -15.99
CA VAL A 118 -8.15 -3.69 -17.01
C VAL A 118 -8.20 -5.24 -16.88
N HIS A 119 -9.27 -5.77 -16.26
CA HIS A 119 -9.48 -7.18 -15.95
C HIS A 119 -9.08 -8.17 -17.06
N ASN A 120 -9.28 -7.80 -18.32
CA ASN A 120 -9.03 -8.67 -19.48
C ASN A 120 -7.56 -8.70 -19.98
N SER A 121 -6.69 -7.80 -19.52
CA SER A 121 -5.28 -7.81 -19.96
C SER A 121 -4.38 -7.03 -19.00
N LEU A 122 -3.88 -7.70 -17.96
CA LEU A 122 -2.86 -7.14 -17.06
C LEU A 122 -1.65 -6.56 -17.82
N ALA A 123 -1.29 -7.14 -18.96
CA ALA A 123 -0.27 -6.59 -19.87
C ALA A 123 -0.59 -5.16 -20.34
N MET A 124 -1.85 -4.86 -20.69
CA MET A 124 -2.29 -3.49 -20.98
C MET A 124 -2.21 -2.59 -19.74
N ALA A 125 -2.57 -3.10 -18.55
CA ALA A 125 -2.51 -2.33 -17.31
C ALA A 125 -1.08 -1.91 -16.99
N PHE A 126 -0.14 -2.85 -17.07
CA PHE A 126 1.28 -2.59 -16.84
C PHE A 126 1.89 -1.69 -17.92
N SER A 127 1.45 -1.81 -19.17
CA SER A 127 1.86 -0.90 -20.25
C SER A 127 1.44 0.55 -19.95
N LEU A 128 0.16 0.76 -19.59
CA LEU A 128 -0.37 2.09 -19.23
C LEU A 128 0.33 2.64 -17.98
N ALA A 129 0.47 1.81 -16.94
CA ALA A 129 1.17 2.19 -15.72
C ALA A 129 2.64 2.55 -15.99
N GLY A 130 3.32 1.82 -16.88
CA GLY A 130 4.68 2.09 -17.32
C GLY A 130 4.82 3.42 -18.06
N VAL A 131 3.88 3.75 -18.94
CA VAL A 131 3.83 5.06 -19.62
C VAL A 131 3.62 6.19 -18.62
N VAL A 132 2.66 6.05 -17.70
CA VAL A 132 2.38 7.06 -16.66
C VAL A 132 3.59 7.24 -15.73
N ALA A 133 4.23 6.14 -15.32
CA ALA A 133 5.44 6.16 -14.51
C ALA A 133 6.59 6.86 -15.25
N GLY A 134 6.77 6.60 -16.55
CA GLY A 134 7.77 7.27 -17.39
C GLY A 134 7.54 8.78 -17.51
N VAL A 135 6.28 9.22 -17.67
CA VAL A 135 5.91 10.65 -17.68
C VAL A 135 6.21 11.29 -16.32
N ARG A 136 5.90 10.62 -15.21
CA ARG A 136 6.18 11.12 -13.87
C ARG A 136 7.67 11.11 -13.54
N TYR A 137 8.45 10.18 -14.07
CA TYR A 137 9.90 10.12 -13.85
C TYR A 137 10.64 11.33 -14.43
N ARG A 138 10.07 11.98 -15.48
CA ARG A 138 10.57 13.29 -15.94
C ARG A 138 10.36 14.42 -14.94
N TYR A 139 9.42 14.26 -13.99
CA TYR A 139 9.19 15.17 -12.88
C TYR A 139 9.73 14.57 -11.58
N SER A 140 11.05 14.70 -11.39
CA SER A 140 11.75 14.18 -10.21
C SER A 140 11.06 14.60 -8.90
N LEU A 141 10.78 13.62 -8.05
CA LEU A 141 10.29 13.85 -6.69
C LEU A 141 11.41 14.50 -5.86
N LYS A 142 11.06 15.50 -5.04
CA LYS A 142 11.99 16.31 -4.26
C LYS A 142 12.91 15.50 -3.31
N SER A 143 12.54 14.26 -2.95
CA SER A 143 13.32 13.41 -2.06
C SER A 143 13.15 11.92 -2.38
N THR A 144 14.23 11.15 -2.32
CA THR A 144 14.21 9.68 -2.51
C THR A 144 13.32 8.98 -1.49
N ALA A 145 13.26 9.48 -0.25
CA ALA A 145 12.41 8.91 0.80
C ALA A 145 10.91 9.06 0.47
N ASP A 146 10.52 10.21 -0.07
CA ASP A 146 9.14 10.51 -0.49
C ASP A 146 8.68 9.55 -1.61
N SER A 147 9.59 9.20 -2.53
CA SER A 147 9.32 8.24 -3.60
C SER A 147 8.99 6.85 -3.07
N LEU A 148 9.58 6.42 -1.96
CA LEU A 148 9.31 5.11 -1.36
C LEU A 148 7.87 5.00 -0.84
N PHE A 149 7.33 6.07 -0.25
CA PHE A 149 5.94 6.07 0.22
C PHE A 149 4.93 6.09 -0.94
N ILE A 150 5.25 6.79 -2.02
CA ILE A 150 4.45 6.77 -3.25
C ILE A 150 4.49 5.39 -3.89
N PHE A 151 5.66 4.76 -3.94
CA PHE A 151 5.82 3.40 -4.44
C PHE A 151 5.03 2.40 -3.59
N MET A 152 5.05 2.57 -2.26
CA MET A 152 4.24 1.78 -1.33
C MET A 152 2.75 1.92 -1.62
N ALA A 153 2.26 3.14 -1.87
CA ALA A 153 0.85 3.39 -2.22
C ALA A 153 0.44 2.67 -3.51
N VAL A 154 1.32 2.65 -4.52
CA VAL A 154 1.10 1.89 -5.76
C VAL A 154 1.09 0.40 -5.48
N GLY A 155 2.04 -0.13 -4.70
CA GLY A 155 2.09 -1.55 -4.35
C GLY A 155 0.84 -2.03 -3.61
N VAL A 156 0.40 -1.31 -2.58
CA VAL A 156 -0.85 -1.62 -1.85
C VAL A 156 -2.06 -1.56 -2.79
N GLY A 157 -2.14 -0.52 -3.62
CA GLY A 157 -3.24 -0.37 -4.59
C GLY A 157 -3.30 -1.50 -5.62
N LEU A 158 -2.14 -1.95 -6.12
CA LEU A 158 -2.03 -3.08 -7.05
C LEU A 158 -2.48 -4.38 -6.40
N SER A 159 -1.96 -4.70 -5.21
CA SER A 159 -2.34 -5.92 -4.48
C SER A 159 -3.84 -5.95 -4.16
N CYS A 160 -4.41 -4.83 -3.72
CA CYS A 160 -5.86 -4.75 -3.47
C CYS A 160 -6.67 -4.86 -4.77
N GLY A 161 -6.19 -4.29 -5.88
CA GLY A 161 -6.84 -4.36 -7.19
C GLY A 161 -6.91 -5.77 -7.76
N VAL A 162 -5.89 -6.61 -7.53
CA VAL A 162 -5.92 -8.03 -7.92
C VAL A 162 -6.79 -8.87 -6.98
N GLY A 163 -7.22 -8.31 -5.84
CA GLY A 163 -8.03 -9.00 -4.85
C GLY A 163 -7.21 -9.67 -3.74
N MET A 164 -5.99 -9.20 -3.47
CA MET A 164 -5.04 -9.76 -2.51
C MET A 164 -4.78 -8.79 -1.35
N LEU A 165 -5.79 -8.56 -0.52
CA LEU A 165 -5.72 -7.65 0.61
C LEU A 165 -4.72 -8.11 1.68
N LEU A 166 -4.57 -9.42 1.91
CA LEU A 166 -3.62 -9.95 2.89
C LEU A 166 -2.17 -9.67 2.51
N VAL A 167 -1.83 -9.81 1.23
CA VAL A 167 -0.50 -9.46 0.70
C VAL A 167 -0.24 -7.96 0.87
N ALA A 168 -1.24 -7.13 0.55
CA ALA A 168 -1.16 -5.68 0.75
C ALA A 168 -0.90 -5.31 2.22
N ALA A 169 -1.59 -5.99 3.15
CA ALA A 169 -1.45 -5.78 4.58
C ALA A 169 -0.05 -6.16 5.07
N MET A 170 0.49 -7.28 4.60
CA MET A 170 1.83 -7.75 4.97
C MET A 170 2.93 -6.82 4.42
N MET A 171 2.82 -6.37 3.18
CA MET A 171 3.75 -5.37 2.63
C MET A 171 3.71 -4.08 3.46
N SER A 172 2.51 -3.57 3.78
CA SER A 172 2.34 -2.34 4.58
C SER A 172 2.97 -2.51 5.97
N ALA A 173 2.76 -3.66 6.61
CA ALA A 173 3.35 -3.95 7.92
C ALA A 173 4.88 -3.94 7.86
N ILE A 174 5.48 -4.73 6.97
CA ILE A 174 6.94 -4.84 6.83
C ILE A 174 7.56 -3.48 6.54
N PHE A 175 6.95 -2.69 5.65
CA PHE A 175 7.39 -1.34 5.33
C PHE A 175 7.42 -0.44 6.57
N ASN A 176 6.32 -0.41 7.33
CA ASN A 176 6.21 0.42 8.53
C ASN A 176 7.20 0.00 9.62
N TYR A 177 7.36 -1.30 9.87
CA TYR A 177 8.32 -1.81 10.86
C TYR A 177 9.78 -1.53 10.44
N THR A 178 10.10 -1.68 9.15
CA THR A 178 11.45 -1.38 8.64
C THR A 178 11.80 0.09 8.84
N PHE A 179 10.88 1.00 8.51
CA PHE A 179 11.08 2.42 8.72
C PHE A 179 11.20 2.80 10.19
N LEU A 180 10.42 2.15 11.06
CA LEU A 180 10.53 2.31 12.51
C LEU A 180 11.91 1.90 13.04
N ILE A 181 12.40 0.73 12.60
CA ILE A 181 13.72 0.21 13.00
C ILE A 181 14.83 1.14 12.51
N LEU A 182 14.79 1.57 11.25
CA LEU A 182 15.78 2.51 10.70
C LEU A 182 15.79 3.84 11.45
N TRP A 183 14.60 4.32 11.84
CA TRP A 183 14.46 5.55 12.62
C TRP A 183 15.02 5.40 14.04
N GLU A 184 14.78 4.27 14.71
CA GLU A 184 15.27 4.00 16.07
C GLU A 184 16.80 3.79 16.10
N LEU A 185 17.35 3.12 15.08
CA LEU A 185 18.79 2.89 14.95
C LEU A 185 19.58 4.14 14.52
N ASN A 186 18.93 5.27 14.20
CA ASN A 186 19.56 6.46 13.60
C ASN A 186 20.54 6.10 12.46
N TYR A 187 20.15 5.14 11.62
CA TYR A 187 21.04 4.55 10.63
C TYR A 187 21.47 5.60 9.60
N GLY A 188 22.78 5.75 9.38
CA GLY A 188 23.36 6.69 8.41
C GLY A 188 23.71 8.09 8.93
N ARG A 189 23.75 8.32 10.25
CA ARG A 189 24.17 9.60 10.83
C ARG A 189 25.70 9.79 10.72
N SER A 190 26.18 10.53 9.72
CA SER A 190 27.55 11.06 9.70
C SER A 190 27.55 12.57 10.00
N ASP A 191 28.53 13.01 10.80
CA ASP A 191 28.59 14.37 11.40
C ASP A 191 28.67 15.52 10.37
N ASP A 192 28.95 15.20 9.10
CA ASP A 192 29.04 16.15 7.98
C ASP A 192 28.08 15.84 6.82
N SER A 193 27.16 14.87 7.00
CA SER A 193 26.05 14.72 6.05
C SER A 193 25.03 15.81 6.33
N LYS A 194 24.69 16.61 5.30
CA LYS A 194 23.55 17.55 5.37
C LYS A 194 22.34 16.80 5.89
N THR A 195 22.04 17.01 7.17
CA THR A 195 21.01 16.28 7.89
C THR A 195 19.67 16.79 7.41
N TYR A 196 19.15 16.21 6.31
CA TYR A 196 17.85 16.58 5.79
C TYR A 196 16.71 16.10 6.71
N MET A 197 16.94 15.08 7.56
CA MET A 197 15.92 14.40 8.38
C MET A 197 15.78 14.88 9.83
N ARG A 198 16.57 15.85 10.31
CA ARG A 198 16.33 16.58 11.57
C ARG A 198 17.11 17.90 11.54
N GLN A 199 16.45 19.05 11.66
CA GLN A 199 17.20 20.31 11.78
C GLN A 199 17.92 20.37 13.13
N SER A 200 19.15 20.86 13.05
CA SER A 200 19.91 21.42 14.16
C SER A 200 19.02 22.34 14.99
N PRO A 201 19.21 22.37 16.32
CA PRO A 201 18.71 23.46 17.15
C PRO A 201 19.09 24.76 16.48
N ARG A 202 18.09 25.63 16.30
CA ARG A 202 18.26 26.97 15.75
C ARG A 202 19.52 27.60 16.32
N GLU A 203 20.34 28.11 15.41
CA GLU A 203 21.30 29.14 15.73
C GLU A 203 20.61 30.20 16.58
N LEU A 204 21.33 30.58 17.62
CA LEU A 204 21.00 31.60 18.60
C LEU A 204 20.52 32.87 17.90
N GLU A 205 19.35 33.35 18.29
CA GLU A 205 19.03 34.75 18.62
C GLU A 205 17.56 34.87 19.07
#